data_AF-A0A850GP86-F1
#
_entry.id   AF-A0A850GP86-F1
#
_cell.length_a   1.000
_cell.length_b   1.000
_cell.length_c   1.000
_cell.angle_alpha   90.00
_cell.angle_beta   90.00
_cell.angle_gamma   90.00
#
_symmetry.space_group_name_H-M   'P 1'
#
loop_
_entity.id
_entity.type
_entity.pdbx_description
1 polymer ?
#
loop_
_entity_poly.entity_id
_entity_poly.type
_entity_poly.pdbx_seq_one_letter_code
_entity_poly.pdbx_strand_id
1 'polypeptide(L)'
;MTTSSAPRLLLGLCASVLNLACADPSSEGSDDEPGGSDDASTEAPDDEAAQTSESVGDSESEVGEESSSGETTDEDSGDDDSGDDDSGDDGGVKFDFEITDMGGGMPPSCEVPEGELDAVPECEQSAVAGSFEPDLQWAWTGEDLHVNAITTPLVANLTDDNEDGAVDLCDIPDIVVMTHEGVSNNPERLWVLDGATGEVHWDLDLGLTFSQTPAIGDVDDDGLPEIVAGTASNELVIISHDGLVQSQVAIAWLSSYRTSFGLADFDNDGDVEIYLGNALLSHEGEVIFRKSDEPLNYYHASVAADLDADGDLELVVGRSAFHHDGSVYYQHEDIEASHAQVGDLDGDGLPEVLLSGQAGLSLLEHDGSQTFVHQTPGGDLPVSNNWRRPAAIHDFDGDGFAELAVSSADHYNVIEGDFSLVWQAEVADLTGSAGGTAFDFLGDGSAEAIYGDESSLFIFDDLGQVLLEVPRLSRTTTEYPVVADVDNDGSAELVVVSESDLDPDGSPTVQVIRDVEDRWVPARRIWNQHAYHVTNVREDGTIPQHEPPHWEQLNTFRTQAQSEGGVCLPEPVG
;
A
#
# COMPACT_ATOMS: atom_id res chain seq x y z
N MET A 1 44.67 33.71 26.47
CA MET A 1 44.39 32.29 26.20
C MET A 1 43.08 31.95 26.94
N THR A 2 41.99 32.69 26.74
CA THR A 2 40.99 32.64 25.65
C THR A 2 40.36 31.25 25.50
N THR A 3 39.34 31.02 26.32
CA THR A 3 38.22 30.11 26.11
C THR A 3 37.25 30.74 25.11
N SER A 4 36.83 30.00 24.08
CA SER A 4 35.82 30.42 23.12
C SER A 4 34.71 29.37 23.07
N SER A 5 33.56 29.72 23.65
CA SER A 5 32.27 29.09 23.44
C SER A 5 31.64 29.66 22.18
N ALA A 6 31.27 28.82 21.21
CA ALA A 6 30.44 29.22 20.08
C ALA A 6 28.96 28.89 20.38
N PRO A 7 27.99 29.76 20.06
CA PRO A 7 26.57 29.51 20.29
C PRO A 7 25.93 28.73 19.13
N ARG A 8 24.97 27.87 19.47
CA ARG A 8 23.99 27.26 18.55
C ARG A 8 23.11 28.37 17.94
N LEU A 9 22.91 28.31 16.63
CA LEU A 9 22.02 29.21 15.89
C LEU A 9 20.68 28.48 15.73
N LEU A 10 19.64 28.93 16.44
CA LEU A 10 18.25 28.61 16.09
C LEU A 10 17.86 29.50 14.91
N LEU A 11 17.53 28.93 13.76
CA LEU A 11 16.80 29.63 12.71
C LEU A 11 15.30 29.44 12.98
N GLY A 12 14.65 30.48 13.51
CA GLY A 12 13.20 30.57 13.47
C GLY A 12 12.79 31.21 12.14
N LEU A 13 12.11 30.47 11.27
CA LEU A 13 11.42 31.05 10.12
C LEU A 13 10.13 31.74 10.59
N CYS A 14 10.12 33.07 10.56
CA CYS A 14 8.91 33.87 10.68
C CYS A 14 8.14 33.85 9.35
N ALA A 15 6.95 33.24 9.35
CA ALA A 15 5.95 33.41 8.31
C ALA A 15 5.54 34.90 8.20
N SER A 16 5.76 35.48 7.03
CA SER A 16 5.35 36.87 6.71
C SER A 16 4.14 36.82 5.78
N VAL A 17 2.94 36.99 6.34
CA VAL A 17 1.71 37.18 5.57
C VAL A 17 1.71 38.59 4.96
N LEU A 18 1.86 38.69 3.63
CA LEU A 18 1.64 39.93 2.89
C LEU A 18 0.26 39.92 2.24
N ASN A 19 -0.68 40.63 2.87
CA ASN A 19 -1.90 41.11 2.23
C ASN A 19 -1.56 42.23 1.23
N LEU A 20 -1.88 42.03 -0.05
CA LEU A 20 -1.90 43.12 -1.04
C LEU A 20 -3.35 43.48 -1.36
N ALA A 21 -3.83 44.55 -0.72
CA ALA A 21 -5.03 45.27 -1.13
C ALA A 21 -4.66 46.29 -2.22
N CYS A 22 -5.33 46.22 -3.37
CA CYS A 22 -5.42 47.36 -4.29
C CYS A 22 -6.84 47.93 -4.24
N ALA A 23 -6.88 49.24 -4.04
CA ALA A 23 -8.07 50.04 -3.88
C ALA A 23 -8.82 50.29 -5.20
N ASP A 24 -10.13 50.37 -5.02
CA ASP A 24 -11.26 50.87 -5.80
C ASP A 24 -11.02 52.18 -6.60
N PRO A 25 -11.89 52.57 -7.57
CA PRO A 25 -13.11 53.29 -7.14
C PRO A 25 -14.39 53.21 -8.02
N SER A 26 -15.50 53.51 -7.31
CA SER A 26 -16.75 54.21 -7.71
C SER A 26 -17.92 53.32 -8.13
N SER A 27 -19.16 53.47 -7.64
CA SER A 27 -19.84 54.60 -6.98
C SER A 27 -21.20 54.21 -6.36
N GLU A 28 -21.60 54.94 -5.31
CA GLU A 28 -22.98 55.25 -4.84
C GLU A 28 -23.76 54.09 -4.17
N GLY A 29 -23.99 54.09 -2.85
CA GLY A 29 -24.88 54.98 -2.06
C GLY A 29 -26.16 54.17 -1.72
N SER A 30 -26.76 54.12 -0.53
CA SER A 30 -26.75 54.91 0.71
C SER A 30 -27.57 54.12 1.76
N ASP A 31 -27.16 54.22 3.02
CA ASP A 31 -27.98 54.36 4.25
C ASP A 31 -29.28 53.52 4.43
N ASP A 32 -29.29 52.65 5.44
CA ASP A 32 -30.11 52.81 6.67
C ASP A 32 -30.29 51.45 7.39
N GLU A 33 -29.59 51.30 8.52
CA GLU A 33 -30.07 50.55 9.70
C GLU A 33 -30.71 51.59 10.65
N PRO A 34 -31.61 51.25 11.62
CA PRO A 34 -31.40 50.13 12.54
C PRO A 34 -32.64 49.48 13.18
N GLY A 35 -32.41 48.39 13.94
CA GLY A 35 -32.91 48.35 15.32
C GLY A 35 -33.64 47.09 15.80
N GLY A 36 -33.11 46.55 16.90
CA GLY A 36 -33.83 46.04 18.08
C GLY A 36 -34.47 44.66 17.94
N SER A 37 -34.09 43.62 18.70
CA SER A 37 -34.03 43.45 20.16
C SER A 37 -35.12 42.48 20.61
N ASP A 38 -34.67 41.52 21.42
CA ASP A 38 -35.36 40.89 22.54
C ASP A 38 -36.35 39.73 22.31
N ASP A 39 -35.96 38.64 22.98
CA ASP A 39 -36.69 37.93 24.02
C ASP A 39 -37.10 36.48 23.77
N ALA A 40 -36.63 35.68 24.71
CA ALA A 40 -36.92 34.29 24.97
C ALA A 40 -38.36 34.08 25.44
N SER A 41 -38.88 32.86 25.30
CA SER A 41 -39.22 31.99 26.45
C SER A 41 -40.09 30.79 26.02
N THR A 42 -39.62 29.60 26.43
CA THR A 42 -40.33 28.45 27.01
C THR A 42 -41.82 28.21 26.72
N GLU A 43 -42.17 26.97 26.34
CA GLU A 43 -42.95 26.04 27.19
C GLU A 43 -43.09 24.65 26.50
N ALA A 44 -43.06 23.60 27.32
CA ALA A 44 -43.39 22.21 27.01
C ALA A 44 -44.74 21.87 27.72
N PRO A 45 -45.17 20.60 27.85
CA PRO A 45 -45.46 19.53 26.87
C PRO A 45 -46.95 19.09 26.98
N ASP A 46 -47.40 18.09 26.21
CA ASP A 46 -48.62 17.31 26.55
C ASP A 46 -48.59 15.87 25.96
N ASP A 47 -48.39 14.93 26.88
CA ASP A 47 -49.12 13.68 27.21
C ASP A 47 -49.96 12.81 26.24
N GLU A 48 -50.00 11.53 26.66
CA GLU A 48 -51.05 10.47 26.51
C GLU A 48 -50.90 9.33 25.47
N ALA A 49 -50.26 8.24 25.93
CA ALA A 49 -50.80 6.90 26.25
C ALA A 49 -51.88 6.21 25.36
N ALA A 50 -51.64 4.93 24.99
CA ALA A 50 -52.23 3.71 25.60
C ALA A 50 -52.60 2.53 24.66
N GLN A 51 -52.14 1.33 25.08
CA GLN A 51 -52.83 0.01 25.10
C GLN A 51 -52.82 -0.98 23.90
N THR A 52 -51.92 -1.98 24.03
CA THR A 52 -52.13 -3.45 24.18
C THR A 52 -53.27 -4.20 23.44
N SER A 53 -52.92 -5.32 22.80
CA SER A 53 -53.55 -6.64 23.05
C SER A 53 -52.73 -7.81 22.48
N GLU A 54 -52.66 -8.90 23.26
CA GLU A 54 -52.00 -10.19 23.00
C GLU A 54 -52.87 -11.13 22.13
N SER A 55 -52.25 -12.13 21.47
CA SER A 55 -52.72 -13.52 21.58
C SER A 55 -51.68 -14.55 21.11
N VAL A 56 -51.46 -15.54 21.98
CA VAL A 56 -50.66 -16.77 21.85
C VAL A 56 -51.39 -17.84 21.04
N GLY A 57 -50.65 -18.68 20.31
CA GLY A 57 -51.10 -19.97 19.77
C GLY A 57 -49.92 -20.90 19.51
N ASP A 58 -49.79 -21.91 20.37
CA ASP A 58 -48.72 -22.91 20.46
C ASP A 58 -49.12 -24.25 19.78
N SER A 59 -48.17 -25.18 19.68
CA SER A 59 -48.24 -26.66 19.53
C SER A 59 -47.70 -27.34 18.25
N GLU A 60 -46.42 -27.74 18.36
CA GLU A 60 -45.86 -29.11 18.38
C GLU A 60 -46.06 -30.17 17.25
N SER A 61 -44.92 -30.53 16.65
CA SER A 61 -44.26 -31.87 16.64
C SER A 61 -44.51 -32.96 15.55
N GLU A 62 -43.37 -33.60 15.24
CA GLU A 62 -43.06 -34.99 14.82
C GLU A 62 -42.84 -35.41 13.34
N VAL A 63 -41.56 -35.74 13.07
CA VAL A 63 -40.94 -36.96 12.50
C VAL A 63 -41.60 -37.71 11.32
N GLY A 64 -40.77 -38.03 10.31
CA GLY A 64 -40.98 -39.16 9.40
C GLY A 64 -39.87 -39.37 8.37
N GLU A 65 -39.05 -40.41 8.56
CA GLU A 65 -38.21 -41.04 7.53
C GLU A 65 -39.07 -41.72 6.45
N GLU A 66 -38.61 -41.82 5.20
CA GLU A 66 -38.35 -43.11 4.52
C GLU A 66 -37.74 -42.96 3.11
N SER A 67 -36.98 -44.00 2.77
CA SER A 67 -36.20 -44.32 1.57
C SER A 67 -36.97 -44.49 0.24
N SER A 68 -36.25 -44.43 -0.89
CA SER A 68 -36.40 -45.42 -1.98
C SER A 68 -35.27 -45.35 -3.02
N SER A 69 -34.80 -46.54 -3.36
CA SER A 69 -33.79 -46.99 -4.33
C SER A 69 -34.09 -46.76 -5.82
N GLY A 70 -33.05 -46.83 -6.66
CA GLY A 70 -33.13 -47.10 -8.09
C GLY A 70 -31.76 -47.43 -8.71
N GLU A 71 -31.51 -48.73 -8.95
CA GLU A 71 -30.33 -49.37 -9.54
C GLU A 71 -30.40 -49.42 -11.09
N THR A 72 -29.33 -49.91 -11.73
CA THR A 72 -29.11 -50.35 -13.15
C THR A 72 -28.24 -49.38 -13.98
N THR A 73 -27.17 -49.77 -14.70
CA THR A 73 -26.64 -51.10 -15.14
C THR A 73 -25.19 -50.97 -15.65
N ASP A 74 -24.38 -52.01 -15.40
CA ASP A 74 -23.12 -52.36 -16.08
C ASP A 74 -23.33 -52.94 -17.50
N GLU A 75 -22.41 -52.66 -18.43
CA GLU A 75 -21.88 -53.52 -19.52
C GLU A 75 -20.46 -52.97 -19.84
N ASP A 76 -19.34 -53.60 -19.47
CA ASP A 76 -18.64 -54.82 -19.96
C ASP A 76 -18.05 -54.75 -21.39
N SER A 77 -16.90 -55.42 -21.53
CA SER A 77 -15.96 -55.62 -22.65
C SER A 77 -14.87 -54.55 -22.83
N GLY A 78 -13.57 -54.82 -22.66
CA GLY A 78 -12.81 -56.07 -22.72
C GLY A 78 -11.89 -56.05 -23.95
N ASP A 79 -10.57 -56.01 -23.74
CA ASP A 79 -9.63 -57.05 -24.19
C ASP A 79 -8.17 -56.56 -24.15
N ASP A 80 -7.37 -57.39 -23.48
CA ASP A 80 -5.91 -57.47 -23.51
C ASP A 80 -5.37 -57.71 -24.94
N ASP A 81 -4.18 -57.20 -25.25
CA ASP A 81 -3.15 -58.09 -25.83
C ASP A 81 -1.72 -57.60 -25.57
N SER A 82 -0.91 -58.57 -25.20
CA SER A 82 0.51 -58.52 -24.88
C SER A 82 1.36 -58.90 -26.08
N GLY A 83 2.61 -58.42 -26.16
CA GLY A 83 3.58 -58.93 -27.12
C GLY A 83 4.99 -58.35 -26.99
N ASP A 84 5.85 -59.09 -26.27
CA ASP A 84 7.31 -59.01 -26.28
C ASP A 84 7.91 -59.27 -27.69
N ASP A 85 9.06 -58.66 -28.00
CA ASP A 85 10.38 -59.34 -28.13
C ASP A 85 11.42 -58.58 -29.02
N ASP A 86 12.55 -58.26 -28.38
CA ASP A 86 13.93 -58.67 -28.75
C ASP A 86 14.94 -57.73 -29.47
N SER A 87 16.05 -57.54 -28.73
CA SER A 87 17.49 -57.51 -29.09
C SER A 87 18.18 -56.27 -29.71
N GLY A 88 19.25 -55.83 -29.03
CA GLY A 88 20.28 -54.95 -29.56
C GLY A 88 21.32 -54.48 -28.52
N ASP A 89 22.14 -55.41 -28.02
CA ASP A 89 23.32 -55.20 -27.16
C ASP A 89 24.45 -54.44 -27.87
N ASP A 90 24.98 -53.38 -27.26
CA ASP A 90 26.43 -53.08 -27.34
C ASP A 90 26.91 -52.38 -26.05
N GLY A 91 27.90 -53.01 -25.41
CA GLY A 91 28.38 -52.68 -24.08
C GLY A 91 29.28 -51.47 -24.04
N GLY A 92 28.81 -50.41 -23.39
CA GLY A 92 29.64 -49.36 -22.80
C GLY A 92 29.59 -49.50 -21.28
N VAL A 93 30.76 -49.65 -20.64
CA VAL A 93 30.90 -49.74 -19.19
C VAL A 93 30.36 -48.45 -18.57
N LYS A 94 29.13 -48.46 -18.04
CA LYS A 94 28.57 -47.35 -17.27
C LYS A 94 28.99 -47.53 -15.82
N PHE A 95 29.69 -46.54 -15.28
CA PHE A 95 29.80 -46.37 -13.85
C PHE A 95 28.42 -45.90 -13.38
N ASP A 96 27.66 -46.77 -12.72
CA ASP A 96 26.49 -46.35 -11.96
C ASP A 96 26.99 -45.57 -10.75
N PHE A 97 27.05 -44.24 -10.92
CA PHE A 97 26.76 -43.36 -9.81
C PHE A 97 25.24 -43.22 -9.81
N GLU A 98 24.59 -43.81 -8.82
CA GLU A 98 23.32 -43.28 -8.34
C GLU A 98 23.63 -41.85 -7.88
N ILE A 99 23.34 -40.87 -8.72
CA ILE A 99 23.03 -39.54 -8.24
C ILE A 99 21.66 -39.74 -7.59
N THR A 100 21.68 -39.96 -6.28
CA THR A 100 20.54 -39.57 -5.45
C THR A 100 20.32 -38.11 -5.73
N ASP A 101 19.26 -37.83 -6.47
CA ASP A 101 18.62 -36.53 -6.54
C ASP A 101 18.35 -36.10 -5.10
N MET A 102 19.19 -35.19 -4.63
CA MET A 102 19.19 -34.60 -3.30
C MET A 102 19.18 -33.11 -3.57
N GLY A 103 18.00 -32.50 -3.46
CA GLY A 103 17.80 -31.06 -3.40
C GLY A 103 18.24 -30.30 -4.64
N GLY A 104 17.42 -30.32 -5.68
CA GLY A 104 17.41 -29.24 -6.67
C GLY A 104 16.10 -28.49 -6.49
N GLY A 105 16.14 -27.34 -5.81
CA GLY A 105 15.04 -26.38 -5.85
C GLY A 105 14.73 -26.08 -7.32
N MET A 106 13.45 -26.00 -7.66
CA MET A 106 13.04 -25.56 -8.99
C MET A 106 13.60 -24.14 -9.17
N PRO A 107 14.26 -23.80 -10.30
CA PRO A 107 14.57 -22.40 -10.56
C PRO A 107 13.25 -21.60 -10.48
N PRO A 108 13.27 -20.37 -9.95
CA PRO A 108 12.08 -19.55 -9.90
C PRO A 108 11.45 -19.47 -11.29
N SER A 109 10.14 -19.65 -11.34
CA SER A 109 9.38 -19.57 -12.59
C SER A 109 9.45 -18.13 -13.11
N CYS A 110 9.64 -17.96 -14.42
CA CYS A 110 9.53 -16.64 -15.05
C CYS A 110 8.06 -16.17 -15.11
N GLU A 111 7.10 -17.05 -14.83
CA GLU A 111 5.67 -16.75 -14.83
C GLU A 111 5.07 -17.04 -13.46
N VAL A 112 4.09 -16.23 -13.04
CA VAL A 112 3.27 -16.53 -11.86
C VAL A 112 2.32 -17.69 -12.21
N PRO A 113 2.31 -18.81 -11.46
CA PRO A 113 1.40 -19.92 -11.74
C PRO A 113 -0.07 -19.50 -11.74
N GLU A 114 -0.88 -20.20 -12.54
CA GLU A 114 -2.33 -19.95 -12.62
C GLU A 114 -2.99 -20.17 -11.25
N GLY A 115 -3.70 -19.14 -10.77
CA GLY A 115 -4.37 -19.15 -9.47
C GLY A 115 -3.49 -18.81 -8.27
N GLU A 116 -2.20 -18.56 -8.47
CA GLU A 116 -1.28 -18.07 -7.44
C GLU A 116 -1.06 -16.55 -7.58
N LEU A 117 -0.73 -15.89 -6.47
CA LEU A 117 -0.35 -14.47 -6.47
C LEU A 117 1.13 -14.27 -6.84
N ASP A 118 1.96 -15.25 -6.49
CA ASP A 118 3.40 -15.09 -6.33
C ASP A 118 4.17 -16.24 -6.98
N ALA A 119 5.45 -15.99 -7.27
CA ALA A 119 6.41 -17.02 -7.67
C ALA A 119 7.73 -16.91 -6.90
N VAL A 120 7.67 -16.38 -5.67
CA VAL A 120 8.84 -16.29 -4.78
C VAL A 120 9.46 -17.68 -4.60
N PRO A 121 10.78 -17.83 -4.73
CA PRO A 121 11.45 -19.11 -4.50
C PRO A 121 11.17 -19.66 -3.09
N GLU A 122 10.96 -20.98 -2.98
CA GLU A 122 10.88 -21.65 -1.67
C GLU A 122 12.25 -21.63 -0.99
N CYS A 123 12.37 -20.90 0.12
CA CYS A 123 13.59 -20.84 0.92
C CYS A 123 13.47 -21.77 2.14
N GLU A 124 14.49 -22.59 2.41
CA GLU A 124 14.42 -23.58 3.52
C GLU A 124 15.26 -23.19 4.76
N GLN A 125 15.92 -22.03 4.77
CA GLN A 125 16.90 -21.65 5.80
C GLN A 125 16.53 -20.34 6.50
N SER A 126 16.35 -20.34 7.81
CA SER A 126 16.22 -19.09 8.57
C SER A 126 17.54 -18.31 8.64
N ALA A 127 17.45 -16.97 8.69
CA ALA A 127 18.61 -16.11 8.88
C ALA A 127 19.31 -16.44 10.21
N VAL A 128 20.64 -16.42 10.23
CA VAL A 128 21.40 -16.64 11.48
C VAL A 128 21.45 -15.34 12.26
N ALA A 129 21.28 -15.38 13.59
CA ALA A 129 21.37 -14.20 14.45
C ALA A 129 22.60 -13.32 14.14
N GLY A 130 22.36 -12.02 13.88
CA GLY A 130 23.38 -11.05 13.46
C GLY A 130 23.56 -10.93 11.93
N SER A 131 22.61 -11.44 11.14
CA SER A 131 22.53 -11.33 9.68
C SER A 131 21.94 -9.99 9.18
N PHE A 132 21.78 -9.02 10.07
CA PHE A 132 21.30 -7.69 9.73
C PHE A 132 22.51 -6.73 9.59
N GLU A 133 23.10 -6.68 8.40
CA GLU A 133 24.21 -5.78 8.09
C GLU A 133 23.88 -4.95 6.84
N PRO A 134 22.99 -3.94 6.98
CA PRO A 134 22.54 -3.13 5.85
C PRO A 134 23.66 -2.27 5.25
N ASP A 135 23.71 -2.21 3.92
CA ASP A 135 24.52 -1.25 3.17
C ASP A 135 23.75 -0.59 2.01
N LEU A 136 24.26 0.55 1.55
CA LEU A 136 23.75 1.19 0.35
C LEU A 136 24.22 0.38 -0.86
N GLN A 137 23.27 -0.23 -1.57
CA GLN A 137 23.54 -0.95 -2.82
C GLN A 137 23.87 0.05 -3.93
N TRP A 138 22.96 0.98 -4.19
CA TRP A 138 23.15 2.08 -5.12
C TRP A 138 22.28 3.28 -4.73
N ALA A 139 22.57 4.42 -5.34
CA ALA A 139 21.82 5.64 -5.15
C ALA A 139 21.73 6.45 -6.45
N TRP A 140 20.59 7.12 -6.64
CA TRP A 140 20.33 8.01 -7.77
C TRP A 140 19.95 9.41 -7.27
N THR A 141 20.52 10.46 -7.86
CA THR A 141 20.39 11.87 -7.38
C THR A 141 19.52 12.74 -8.29
N GLY A 142 18.72 12.11 -9.16
CA GLY A 142 17.98 12.84 -10.17
C GLY A 142 18.86 13.35 -11.31
N GLU A 143 18.19 13.89 -12.33
CA GLU A 143 18.84 14.58 -13.44
C GLU A 143 18.31 16.02 -13.60
N ASP A 144 19.19 16.91 -14.08
CA ASP A 144 18.90 18.32 -14.28
C ASP A 144 18.35 19.05 -13.03
N LEU A 145 17.04 19.34 -13.02
CA LEU A 145 16.32 20.03 -11.94
C LEU A 145 15.37 19.08 -11.18
N HIS A 146 15.29 17.82 -11.60
CA HIS A 146 14.35 16.82 -11.11
C HIS A 146 15.04 15.91 -10.09
N VAL A 147 15.34 16.48 -8.93
CA VAL A 147 16.21 15.87 -7.91
C VAL A 147 15.52 15.64 -6.56
N ASN A 148 14.21 15.90 -6.49
CA ASN A 148 13.44 15.74 -5.28
C ASN A 148 12.26 14.81 -5.51
N ALA A 149 12.05 13.85 -4.62
CA ALA A 149 10.94 12.90 -4.65
C ALA A 149 10.26 12.83 -3.27
N ILE A 150 8.92 12.89 -3.29
CA ILE A 150 8.05 12.87 -2.10
C ILE A 150 6.79 12.05 -2.35
N THR A 151 6.86 11.06 -3.23
CA THR A 151 5.81 10.04 -3.40
C THR A 151 6.40 8.68 -3.15
N THR A 152 5.58 7.75 -2.68
CA THR A 152 6.02 6.36 -2.52
C THR A 152 6.57 5.85 -3.85
N PRO A 153 7.81 5.33 -3.89
CA PRO A 153 8.33 4.68 -5.09
C PRO A 153 7.50 3.42 -5.40
N LEU A 154 7.41 3.02 -6.65
CA LEU A 154 6.71 1.79 -7.04
C LEU A 154 7.73 0.83 -7.66
N VAL A 155 7.45 -0.47 -7.58
CA VAL A 155 8.31 -1.53 -8.12
C VAL A 155 7.47 -2.48 -8.96
N ALA A 156 7.91 -2.79 -10.18
CA ALA A 156 7.31 -3.80 -11.07
C ALA A 156 8.26 -4.11 -12.24
N ASN A 157 8.13 -5.27 -12.90
CA ASN A 157 8.85 -5.54 -14.15
C ASN A 157 8.19 -4.76 -15.30
N LEU A 158 8.93 -3.85 -15.95
CA LEU A 158 8.48 -3.06 -17.10
C LEU A 158 9.38 -3.25 -18.33
N THR A 159 10.59 -3.78 -18.16
CA THR A 159 11.58 -3.99 -19.22
C THR A 159 11.93 -5.45 -19.48
N ASP A 160 12.27 -5.76 -20.74
CA ASP A 160 12.83 -7.06 -21.19
C ASP A 160 14.37 -6.95 -21.11
N ASP A 161 14.91 -7.19 -19.92
CA ASP A 161 16.35 -7.03 -19.62
C ASP A 161 17.17 -8.21 -20.13
N ASN A 162 16.54 -9.37 -20.25
CA ASN A 162 17.18 -10.61 -20.69
C ASN A 162 17.15 -10.81 -22.24
N GLU A 163 16.46 -9.92 -22.97
CA GLU A 163 16.27 -9.87 -24.43
C GLU A 163 15.58 -11.12 -25.01
N ASP A 164 14.68 -11.78 -24.27
CA ASP A 164 13.94 -12.96 -24.75
C ASP A 164 12.60 -12.63 -25.43
N GLY A 165 12.17 -11.38 -25.33
CA GLY A 165 10.95 -10.85 -25.93
C GLY A 165 9.71 -10.91 -25.04
N ALA A 166 9.85 -11.24 -23.76
CA ALA A 166 8.84 -11.10 -22.72
C ALA A 166 9.27 -10.06 -21.68
N VAL A 167 8.30 -9.49 -20.96
CA VAL A 167 8.54 -8.75 -19.71
C VAL A 167 7.90 -9.62 -18.63
N ASP A 168 8.72 -10.31 -17.86
CA ASP A 168 8.25 -11.33 -16.92
C ASP A 168 9.14 -11.42 -15.68
N LEU A 169 8.92 -12.41 -14.82
CA LEU A 169 9.63 -12.55 -13.54
C LEU A 169 11.10 -12.92 -13.67
N CYS A 170 11.61 -13.18 -14.87
CA CYS A 170 13.03 -13.39 -15.12
C CYS A 170 13.77 -12.10 -15.53
N ASP A 171 13.06 -10.99 -15.69
CA ASP A 171 13.63 -9.65 -15.85
C ASP A 171 13.95 -8.99 -14.50
N ILE A 172 14.61 -7.84 -14.57
CA ILE A 172 14.97 -7.08 -13.38
C ILE A 172 13.82 -6.09 -13.09
N PRO A 173 13.29 -6.06 -11.86
CA PRO A 173 12.25 -5.11 -11.49
C PRO A 173 12.70 -3.66 -11.66
N ASP A 174 11.78 -2.84 -12.15
CA ASP A 174 11.98 -1.42 -12.33
C ASP A 174 11.44 -0.63 -11.14
N ILE A 175 12.15 0.44 -10.78
CA ILE A 175 11.70 1.39 -9.77
C ILE A 175 11.14 2.62 -10.47
N VAL A 176 9.84 2.88 -10.27
CA VAL A 176 9.15 4.06 -10.78
C VAL A 176 9.14 5.16 -9.72
N VAL A 177 9.69 6.32 -10.08
CA VAL A 177 9.73 7.50 -9.19
C VAL A 177 9.26 8.76 -9.88
N MET A 178 8.51 9.58 -9.13
CA MET A 178 8.18 10.93 -9.55
C MET A 178 9.07 11.94 -8.85
N THR A 179 9.52 12.93 -9.63
CA THR A 179 10.47 13.94 -9.17
C THR A 179 9.99 15.35 -9.50
N HIS A 180 10.51 16.33 -8.76
CA HIS A 180 10.20 17.74 -8.96
C HIS A 180 11.40 18.66 -8.66
N GLU A 181 11.28 19.93 -9.09
CA GLU A 181 12.27 20.98 -8.80
C GLU A 181 11.93 21.77 -7.52
N GLY A 182 12.91 21.82 -6.60
CA GLY A 182 12.92 22.64 -5.39
C GLY A 182 11.59 22.68 -4.62
N VAL A 183 11.31 23.84 -4.01
CA VAL A 183 10.08 24.06 -3.22
C VAL A 183 8.86 24.42 -4.06
N SER A 184 9.03 24.71 -5.36
CA SER A 184 7.90 24.95 -6.28
C SER A 184 7.21 23.68 -6.70
N ASN A 185 7.88 22.54 -6.54
CA ASN A 185 7.40 21.22 -6.85
C ASN A 185 6.99 21.05 -8.33
N ASN A 186 7.61 21.81 -9.23
CA ASN A 186 7.29 21.90 -10.66
C ASN A 186 8.55 22.41 -11.39
N PRO A 187 8.89 21.91 -12.60
CA PRO A 187 8.18 20.85 -13.34
C PRO A 187 8.34 19.47 -12.68
N GLU A 188 7.39 18.59 -12.97
CA GLU A 188 7.37 17.20 -12.53
C GLU A 188 7.77 16.23 -13.65
N ARG A 189 8.47 15.16 -13.28
CA ARG A 189 8.90 14.12 -14.22
C ARG A 189 8.79 12.74 -13.57
N LEU A 190 8.31 11.77 -14.35
CA LEU A 190 8.34 10.35 -14.03
C LEU A 190 9.60 9.72 -14.60
N TRP A 191 10.21 8.84 -13.83
CA TRP A 191 11.40 8.08 -14.20
C TRP A 191 11.16 6.60 -13.92
N VAL A 192 11.70 5.77 -14.80
CA VAL A 192 11.79 4.32 -14.63
C VAL A 192 13.27 3.97 -14.59
N LEU A 193 13.67 3.40 -13.45
CA LEU A 193 15.04 3.07 -13.11
C LEU A 193 15.20 1.55 -13.06
N ASP A 194 16.27 1.04 -13.65
CA ASP A 194 16.71 -0.34 -13.45
C ASP A 194 16.92 -0.60 -11.95
N GLY A 195 16.24 -1.60 -11.38
CA GLY A 195 16.28 -1.86 -9.94
C GLY A 195 17.63 -2.37 -9.44
N ALA A 196 18.44 -3.00 -10.30
CA ALA A 196 19.77 -3.50 -9.94
C ALA A 196 20.85 -2.41 -9.88
N THR A 197 20.71 -1.34 -10.67
CA THR A 197 21.80 -0.37 -10.91
C THR A 197 21.39 1.08 -10.71
N GLY A 198 20.10 1.39 -10.74
CA GLY A 198 19.58 2.75 -10.76
C GLY A 198 19.83 3.50 -12.08
N GLU A 199 20.23 2.80 -13.15
CA GLU A 199 20.31 3.40 -14.49
C GLU A 199 18.91 3.76 -15.00
N VAL A 200 18.79 4.90 -15.67
CA VAL A 200 17.50 5.33 -16.24
C VAL A 200 17.22 4.52 -17.50
N HIS A 201 16.15 3.74 -17.51
CA HIS A 201 15.63 3.11 -18.73
C HIS A 201 14.92 4.13 -19.60
N TRP A 202 13.97 4.85 -19.01
CA TRP A 202 13.23 5.92 -19.68
C TRP A 202 12.58 6.90 -18.70
N ASP A 203 12.12 8.04 -19.24
CA ASP A 203 11.52 9.12 -18.47
C ASP A 203 10.37 9.78 -19.26
N LEU A 204 9.45 10.43 -18.53
CA LEU A 204 8.32 11.16 -19.12
C LEU A 204 8.08 12.51 -18.44
N ASP A 205 7.97 13.54 -19.28
CA ASP A 205 7.55 14.90 -18.90
C ASP A 205 6.15 15.18 -19.45
N LEU A 206 5.14 14.86 -18.63
CA LEU A 206 3.71 15.08 -18.93
C LEU A 206 3.08 16.14 -18.02
N GLY A 207 3.87 16.78 -17.15
CA GLY A 207 3.34 17.64 -16.09
C GLY A 207 2.45 16.88 -15.10
N LEU A 208 2.93 15.72 -14.63
CA LEU A 208 2.26 14.90 -13.61
C LEU A 208 2.14 15.67 -12.29
N THR A 209 1.21 15.30 -11.44
CA THR A 209 1.10 15.93 -10.11
C THR A 209 2.11 15.29 -9.14
N PHE A 210 3.09 16.06 -8.66
CA PHE A 210 4.23 15.58 -7.85
C PHE A 210 3.91 14.78 -6.57
N SER A 211 2.65 14.74 -6.14
CA SER A 211 2.18 14.23 -4.84
C SER A 211 1.05 13.21 -4.97
N GLN A 212 0.71 12.82 -6.20
CA GLN A 212 -0.24 11.76 -6.47
C GLN A 212 0.55 10.50 -6.81
N THR A 213 0.67 9.57 -5.88
CA THR A 213 1.32 8.28 -6.17
C THR A 213 0.56 7.61 -7.33
N PRO A 214 1.23 7.26 -8.44
CA PRO A 214 0.64 6.46 -9.50
C PRO A 214 0.21 5.08 -9.00
N ALA A 215 -0.44 4.32 -9.87
CA ALA A 215 -0.61 2.88 -9.69
C ALA A 215 -0.06 2.15 -10.92
N ILE A 216 0.43 0.93 -10.73
CA ILE A 216 0.92 0.04 -11.78
C ILE A 216 0.04 -1.20 -11.82
N GLY A 217 -0.31 -1.67 -13.00
CA GLY A 217 -0.99 -2.95 -13.17
C GLY A 217 -1.44 -3.14 -14.62
N ASP A 218 -1.72 -4.38 -15.01
CA ASP A 218 -2.32 -4.69 -16.31
C ASP A 218 -3.76 -4.17 -16.31
N VAL A 219 -3.99 -3.07 -17.01
CA VAL A 219 -5.29 -2.36 -17.00
C VAL A 219 -6.14 -2.76 -18.21
N ASP A 220 -5.52 -3.26 -19.29
CA ASP A 220 -6.22 -3.62 -20.53
C ASP A 220 -6.21 -5.13 -20.90
N ASP A 221 -5.78 -5.98 -19.97
CA ASP A 221 -5.75 -7.46 -20.04
C ASP A 221 -4.90 -7.96 -21.22
N ASP A 222 -3.76 -7.31 -21.46
CA ASP A 222 -2.79 -7.71 -22.49
C ASP A 222 -1.59 -8.51 -21.96
N GLY A 223 -1.50 -8.66 -20.63
CA GLY A 223 -0.44 -9.36 -19.91
C GLY A 223 0.77 -8.48 -19.57
N LEU A 224 0.73 -7.18 -19.85
CA LEU A 224 1.78 -6.23 -19.52
C LEU A 224 1.21 -5.11 -18.63
N PRO A 225 1.97 -4.64 -17.63
CA PRO A 225 1.47 -3.59 -16.75
C PRO A 225 1.52 -2.19 -17.38
N GLU A 226 0.46 -1.41 -17.17
CA GLU A 226 0.41 0.04 -17.38
C GLU A 226 0.72 0.81 -16.10
N ILE A 227 1.14 2.07 -16.27
CA ILE A 227 1.20 3.09 -15.22
C ILE A 227 0.02 4.05 -15.38
N VAL A 228 -0.81 4.14 -14.33
CA VAL A 228 -1.95 5.06 -14.22
C VAL A 228 -1.57 6.26 -13.36
N ALA A 229 -1.65 7.46 -13.94
CA ALA A 229 -1.22 8.70 -13.28
C ALA A 229 -2.15 9.90 -13.60
N GLY A 230 -1.94 10.99 -12.85
CA GLY A 230 -2.71 12.23 -13.00
C GLY A 230 -1.82 13.43 -13.29
N THR A 231 -2.25 14.30 -14.22
CA THR A 231 -1.56 15.56 -14.53
C THR A 231 -2.03 16.72 -13.65
N ALA A 232 -1.17 17.71 -13.46
CA ALA A 232 -1.50 18.98 -12.83
C ALA A 232 -2.58 19.77 -13.60
N SER A 233 -2.85 19.40 -14.86
CA SER A 233 -3.91 19.95 -15.70
C SER A 233 -5.25 19.21 -15.60
N ASN A 234 -5.40 18.31 -14.62
CA ASN A 234 -6.60 17.50 -14.40
C ASN A 234 -6.86 16.50 -15.53
N GLU A 235 -5.85 15.75 -15.94
CA GLU A 235 -5.99 14.66 -16.92
C GLU A 235 -5.52 13.35 -16.30
N LEU A 236 -6.31 12.30 -16.46
CA LEU A 236 -5.90 10.91 -16.24
C LEU A 236 -5.03 10.51 -17.43
N VAL A 237 -3.92 9.84 -17.17
CA VAL A 237 -3.01 9.30 -18.19
C VAL A 237 -2.77 7.83 -17.90
N ILE A 238 -2.87 7.01 -18.94
CA ILE A 238 -2.48 5.59 -18.92
C ILE A 238 -1.28 5.45 -19.84
N ILE A 239 -0.20 4.90 -19.30
CA ILE A 239 1.13 4.83 -19.92
C ILE A 239 1.51 3.34 -19.96
N SER A 240 1.87 2.81 -21.12
CA SER A 240 2.36 1.43 -21.24
C SER A 240 3.68 1.22 -20.50
N HIS A 241 4.03 -0.05 -20.26
CA HIS A 241 5.31 -0.47 -19.69
C HIS A 241 6.55 0.13 -20.39
N ASP A 242 6.46 0.45 -21.69
CA ASP A 242 7.55 1.04 -22.50
C ASP A 242 7.49 2.58 -22.63
N GLY A 243 6.62 3.24 -21.86
CA GLY A 243 6.53 4.70 -21.77
C GLY A 243 5.67 5.36 -22.85
N LEU A 244 4.86 4.62 -23.60
CA LEU A 244 3.90 5.19 -24.55
C LEU A 244 2.60 5.59 -23.85
N VAL A 245 2.17 6.82 -24.06
CA VAL A 245 0.84 7.27 -23.58
C VAL A 245 -0.25 6.61 -24.44
N GLN A 246 -0.94 5.63 -23.85
CA GLN A 246 -2.06 4.92 -24.48
C GLN A 246 -3.35 5.75 -24.43
N SER A 247 -3.65 6.33 -23.27
CA SER A 247 -4.86 7.14 -23.03
C SER A 247 -4.56 8.42 -22.26
N GLN A 248 -5.31 9.48 -22.56
CA GLN A 248 -5.25 10.75 -21.83
C GLN A 248 -6.63 11.42 -21.84
N VAL A 249 -7.26 11.52 -20.66
CA VAL A 249 -8.66 11.95 -20.52
C VAL A 249 -8.78 13.05 -19.47
N ALA A 250 -9.47 14.15 -19.81
CA ALA A 250 -9.68 15.25 -18.88
C ALA A 250 -10.73 14.93 -17.80
N ILE A 251 -10.32 14.98 -16.54
CA ILE A 251 -11.15 14.73 -15.36
C ILE A 251 -11.05 15.92 -14.43
N ALA A 252 -11.99 16.86 -14.53
CA ALA A 252 -11.89 18.22 -13.95
C ALA A 252 -11.59 18.31 -12.45
N TRP A 253 -11.77 17.22 -11.69
CA TRP A 253 -11.59 17.18 -10.24
C TRP A 253 -10.35 16.39 -9.78
N LEU A 254 -9.62 15.77 -10.70
CA LEU A 254 -8.54 14.79 -10.43
C LEU A 254 -7.48 15.30 -9.46
N SER A 255 -7.04 16.57 -9.59
CA SER A 255 -5.96 17.13 -8.77
C SER A 255 -6.44 17.83 -7.49
N SER A 256 -7.74 17.80 -7.17
CA SER A 256 -8.32 18.63 -6.09
C SER A 256 -7.78 18.31 -4.69
N TYR A 257 -7.48 17.03 -4.43
CA TYR A 257 -7.06 16.53 -3.12
C TYR A 257 -5.72 15.78 -3.16
N ARG A 258 -5.05 15.77 -4.31
CA ARG A 258 -3.77 15.08 -4.54
C ARG A 258 -3.80 13.63 -4.09
N THR A 259 -4.84 12.91 -4.51
CA THR A 259 -5.06 11.53 -4.11
C THR A 259 -4.11 10.58 -4.84
N SER A 260 -3.73 9.49 -4.18
CA SER A 260 -3.07 8.37 -4.83
C SER A 260 -4.05 7.58 -5.67
N PHE A 261 -3.57 6.97 -6.75
CA PHE A 261 -4.31 6.00 -7.56
C PHE A 261 -4.23 4.62 -6.91
N GLY A 262 -5.23 3.80 -7.22
CA GLY A 262 -5.17 2.36 -7.04
C GLY A 262 -5.97 1.65 -8.13
N LEU A 263 -5.75 0.34 -8.23
CA LEU A 263 -6.35 -0.57 -9.20
C LEU A 263 -6.92 -1.78 -8.46
N ALA A 264 -8.14 -2.19 -8.84
CA ALA A 264 -8.77 -3.43 -8.41
C ALA A 264 -9.92 -3.78 -9.36
N ASP A 265 -10.29 -5.05 -9.49
CA ASP A 265 -11.54 -5.46 -10.12
C ASP A 265 -12.64 -5.43 -9.05
N PHE A 266 -13.50 -4.41 -9.07
CA PHE A 266 -14.44 -4.15 -7.99
C PHE A 266 -15.68 -5.03 -8.04
N ASP A 267 -16.04 -5.56 -9.21
CA ASP A 267 -17.25 -6.36 -9.40
C ASP A 267 -17.01 -7.74 -10.00
N ASN A 268 -15.74 -8.14 -9.97
CA ASN A 268 -15.22 -9.42 -10.39
C ASN A 268 -15.60 -9.78 -11.83
N ASP A 269 -15.70 -8.80 -12.74
CA ASP A 269 -16.11 -9.05 -14.11
C ASP A 269 -14.94 -9.30 -15.08
N GLY A 270 -13.71 -9.08 -14.60
CA GLY A 270 -12.45 -9.22 -15.31
C GLY A 270 -11.89 -7.91 -15.87
N ASP A 271 -12.65 -6.82 -15.85
CA ASP A 271 -12.16 -5.49 -16.21
C ASP A 271 -11.63 -4.78 -14.94
N VAL A 272 -10.47 -4.12 -15.03
CA VAL A 272 -9.86 -3.45 -13.87
C VAL A 272 -10.42 -2.03 -13.70
N GLU A 273 -10.96 -1.71 -12.52
CA GLU A 273 -11.31 -0.33 -12.18
C GLU A 273 -10.12 0.48 -11.68
N ILE A 274 -10.14 1.76 -12.05
CA ILE A 274 -9.23 2.78 -11.51
C ILE A 274 -9.96 3.53 -10.40
N TYR A 275 -9.42 3.53 -9.19
CA TYR A 275 -9.99 4.26 -8.07
C TYR A 275 -9.05 5.31 -7.50
N LEU A 276 -9.63 6.43 -7.06
CA LEU A 276 -8.88 7.49 -6.37
C LEU A 276 -9.80 8.37 -5.52
N GLY A 277 -9.39 8.61 -4.28
CA GLY A 277 -10.12 9.51 -3.39
C GLY A 277 -11.54 9.04 -3.13
N ASN A 278 -12.51 9.74 -3.71
CA ASN A 278 -13.94 9.47 -3.55
C ASN A 278 -14.63 9.10 -4.88
N ALA A 279 -13.90 8.48 -5.79
CA ALA A 279 -14.38 8.12 -7.11
C ALA A 279 -13.85 6.78 -7.59
N LEU A 280 -14.67 6.12 -8.42
CA LEU A 280 -14.38 4.89 -9.14
C LEU A 280 -14.59 5.14 -10.64
N LEU A 281 -13.66 4.64 -11.45
CA LEU A 281 -13.62 4.79 -12.90
C LEU A 281 -13.40 3.42 -13.54
N SER A 282 -13.88 3.22 -14.77
CA SER A 282 -13.52 2.04 -15.58
C SER A 282 -12.04 2.07 -15.98
N HIS A 283 -11.54 0.96 -16.52
CA HIS A 283 -10.19 0.85 -17.09
C HIS A 283 -9.90 1.92 -18.17
N GLU A 284 -10.90 2.40 -18.91
CA GLU A 284 -10.72 3.48 -19.90
C GLU A 284 -10.82 4.90 -19.31
N GLY A 285 -11.02 5.02 -18.00
CA GLY A 285 -11.14 6.29 -17.29
C GLY A 285 -12.53 6.93 -17.34
N GLU A 286 -13.58 6.17 -17.67
CA GLU A 286 -14.96 6.66 -17.54
C GLU A 286 -15.40 6.65 -16.08
N VAL A 287 -15.93 7.77 -15.58
CA VAL A 287 -16.37 7.84 -14.17
C VAL A 287 -17.64 6.99 -13.96
N ILE A 288 -17.51 5.90 -13.21
CA ILE A 288 -18.62 5.05 -12.77
C ILE A 288 -19.43 5.82 -11.72
N PHE A 289 -18.78 6.24 -10.64
CA PHE A 289 -19.36 7.15 -9.66
C PHE A 289 -18.33 8.08 -9.03
N ARG A 290 -18.85 9.17 -8.43
CA ARG A 290 -18.07 10.04 -7.55
C ARG A 290 -18.94 10.58 -6.41
N LYS A 291 -18.43 10.49 -5.19
CA LYS A 291 -19.06 10.98 -3.97
C LYS A 291 -18.52 12.36 -3.60
N SER A 292 -18.84 13.38 -4.41
CA SER A 292 -18.24 14.73 -4.26
C SER A 292 -18.48 15.40 -2.90
N ASP A 293 -19.50 14.97 -2.17
CA ASP A 293 -19.82 15.48 -0.83
C ASP A 293 -19.03 14.74 0.28
N GLU A 294 -18.32 13.65 -0.05
CA GLU A 294 -17.41 12.99 0.88
C GLU A 294 -16.11 13.78 1.04
N PRO A 295 -15.77 14.20 2.26
CA PRO A 295 -14.54 14.90 2.54
C PRO A 295 -13.35 13.94 2.46
N LEU A 296 -12.26 14.43 1.88
CA LEU A 296 -11.00 13.69 1.79
C LEU A 296 -9.92 14.37 2.62
N ASN A 297 -9.00 13.56 3.11
CA ASN A 297 -7.68 14.06 3.46
C ASN A 297 -7.01 14.65 2.21
N TYR A 298 -6.24 15.71 2.43
CA TYR A 298 -5.20 16.07 1.48
C TYR A 298 -4.17 14.94 1.42
N TYR A 299 -3.72 14.56 0.23
CA TYR A 299 -2.87 13.39 -0.02
C TYR A 299 -3.54 12.04 0.32
N HIS A 300 -4.86 11.93 0.11
CA HIS A 300 -5.62 10.74 0.48
C HIS A 300 -5.34 9.53 -0.43
N ALA A 301 -5.34 8.34 0.18
CA ALA A 301 -5.37 7.06 -0.52
C ALA A 301 -6.58 6.27 -0.03
N SER A 302 -7.49 5.97 -0.97
CA SER A 302 -8.64 5.08 -0.78
C SER A 302 -8.17 3.62 -0.75
N VAL A 303 -9.05 2.71 -0.35
CA VAL A 303 -8.79 1.27 -0.27
C VAL A 303 -9.94 0.52 -0.94
N ALA A 304 -9.64 -0.60 -1.59
CA ALA A 304 -10.63 -1.57 -2.05
C ALA A 304 -10.61 -2.75 -1.07
N ALA A 305 -11.79 -3.24 -0.66
CA ALA A 305 -11.91 -4.42 0.21
C ALA A 305 -13.35 -4.96 0.16
N ASP A 306 -13.53 -6.28 0.10
CA ASP A 306 -14.83 -6.93 0.33
C ASP A 306 -15.14 -6.90 1.83
N LEU A 307 -15.97 -5.96 2.27
CA LEU A 307 -16.27 -5.76 3.69
C LEU A 307 -17.50 -6.54 4.16
N ASP A 308 -18.29 -7.11 3.24
CA ASP A 308 -19.54 -7.80 3.59
C ASP A 308 -19.61 -9.26 3.14
N ALA A 309 -18.51 -9.76 2.55
CA ALA A 309 -18.29 -11.11 2.07
C ALA A 309 -19.28 -11.52 0.97
N ASP A 310 -19.74 -10.57 0.14
CA ASP A 310 -20.57 -10.85 -1.03
C ASP A 310 -19.77 -11.16 -2.31
N GLY A 311 -18.46 -10.94 -2.26
CA GLY A 311 -17.49 -11.18 -3.32
C GLY A 311 -17.05 -9.91 -4.04
N ASP A 312 -17.90 -8.87 -4.11
CA ASP A 312 -17.57 -7.60 -4.74
C ASP A 312 -16.80 -6.71 -3.75
N LEU A 313 -15.96 -5.81 -4.25
CA LEU A 313 -15.19 -4.91 -3.40
C LEU A 313 -15.97 -3.63 -3.09
N GLU A 314 -15.86 -3.15 -1.86
CA GLU A 314 -16.24 -1.79 -1.48
C GLU A 314 -15.09 -0.80 -1.70
N LEU A 315 -15.43 0.41 -2.16
CA LEU A 315 -14.54 1.54 -2.12
C LEU A 315 -14.58 2.19 -0.73
N VAL A 316 -13.53 1.98 0.05
CA VAL A 316 -13.34 2.58 1.37
C VAL A 316 -12.67 3.95 1.24
N VAL A 317 -13.39 4.97 1.70
CA VAL A 317 -12.99 6.38 1.67
C VAL A 317 -12.95 6.90 3.10
N GLY A 318 -11.94 6.42 3.85
CA GLY A 318 -11.82 6.70 5.28
C GLY A 318 -13.07 6.24 6.04
N ARG A 319 -13.82 7.19 6.59
CA ARG A 319 -15.02 6.99 7.43
C ARG A 319 -16.26 6.41 6.71
N SER A 320 -16.17 6.12 5.42
CA SER A 320 -17.30 5.76 4.56
C SER A 320 -16.89 4.63 3.61
N ALA A 321 -17.83 3.73 3.29
CA ALA A 321 -17.64 2.68 2.29
C ALA A 321 -18.82 2.67 1.29
N PHE A 322 -18.52 2.35 0.04
CA PHE A 322 -19.49 2.34 -1.05
C PHE A 322 -19.31 1.07 -1.88
N HIS A 323 -20.40 0.38 -2.20
CA HIS A 323 -20.36 -0.72 -3.16
C HIS A 323 -19.88 -0.21 -4.54
N HIS A 324 -19.42 -1.13 -5.40
CA HIS A 324 -18.92 -0.84 -6.75
C HIS A 324 -19.92 -0.02 -7.62
N ASP A 325 -21.23 -0.19 -7.42
CA ASP A 325 -22.28 0.58 -8.10
C ASP A 325 -22.47 2.02 -7.56
N GLY A 326 -21.71 2.38 -6.53
CA GLY A 326 -21.75 3.65 -5.83
C GLY A 326 -22.91 3.78 -4.85
N SER A 327 -23.65 2.73 -4.51
CA SER A 327 -24.56 2.76 -3.37
C SER A 327 -23.78 2.79 -2.05
N VAL A 328 -24.42 3.28 -0.98
CA VAL A 328 -23.72 3.46 0.32
C VAL A 328 -23.80 2.14 1.08
N TYR A 329 -22.65 1.63 1.50
CA TYR A 329 -22.56 0.52 2.45
C TYR A 329 -22.67 1.06 3.89
N TYR A 330 -21.71 1.90 4.32
CA TYR A 330 -21.82 2.69 5.55
C TYR A 330 -21.22 4.10 5.43
N GLN A 331 -21.55 4.99 6.36
CA GLN A 331 -21.07 6.38 6.38
C GLN A 331 -21.16 7.01 7.78
N HIS A 332 -20.08 7.65 8.26
CA HIS A 332 -20.03 8.27 9.61
C HIS A 332 -19.74 9.77 9.60
N GLU A 333 -20.78 10.61 9.65
CA GLU A 333 -20.66 12.09 9.68
C GLU A 333 -20.00 12.68 10.94
N ASP A 334 -19.87 11.89 11.99
CA ASP A 334 -19.24 12.26 13.25
C ASP A 334 -17.73 12.01 13.31
N ILE A 335 -17.18 11.28 12.32
CA ILE A 335 -15.75 11.05 12.15
C ILE A 335 -15.22 12.01 11.09
N GLU A 336 -14.04 12.59 11.32
CA GLU A 336 -13.39 13.47 10.34
C GLU A 336 -12.82 12.69 9.15
N ALA A 337 -12.38 13.37 8.10
CA ALA A 337 -11.68 12.71 7.00
C ALA A 337 -10.40 12.00 7.52
N SER A 338 -10.18 10.78 7.05
CA SER A 338 -9.14 9.87 7.54
C SER A 338 -8.53 9.08 6.38
N HIS A 339 -7.35 8.49 6.60
CA HIS A 339 -6.89 7.38 5.75
C HIS A 339 -7.44 6.08 6.34
N ALA A 340 -7.89 5.18 5.46
CA ALA A 340 -8.29 3.83 5.85
C ALA A 340 -7.10 2.87 5.75
N GLN A 341 -7.08 1.88 6.64
CA GLN A 341 -6.29 0.65 6.56
C GLN A 341 -7.20 -0.50 6.97
N VAL A 342 -7.09 -1.65 6.31
CA VAL A 342 -7.99 -2.79 6.52
C VAL A 342 -7.17 -3.98 7.00
N GLY A 343 -7.67 -4.73 7.98
CA GLY A 343 -7.06 -5.94 8.54
C GLY A 343 -7.97 -6.59 9.59
N ASP A 344 -7.74 -7.85 9.94
CA ASP A 344 -8.38 -8.49 11.11
C ASP A 344 -7.61 -8.05 12.36
N LEU A 345 -8.18 -7.12 13.12
CA LEU A 345 -7.50 -6.42 14.20
C LEU A 345 -7.99 -6.85 15.58
N ASP A 346 -9.04 -7.67 15.65
CA ASP A 346 -9.53 -8.23 16.92
C ASP A 346 -9.51 -9.77 16.98
N GLY A 347 -9.13 -10.43 15.88
CA GLY A 347 -8.91 -11.87 15.77
C GLY A 347 -10.18 -12.68 15.59
N ASP A 348 -11.27 -12.08 15.10
CA ASP A 348 -12.54 -12.76 14.87
C ASP A 348 -12.72 -13.32 13.45
N GLY A 349 -11.78 -13.02 12.54
CA GLY A 349 -11.77 -13.44 11.15
C GLY A 349 -12.52 -12.52 10.19
N LEU A 350 -13.02 -11.36 10.65
CA LEU A 350 -13.59 -10.31 9.82
C LEU A 350 -12.63 -9.11 9.77
N PRO A 351 -12.76 -8.24 8.75
CA PRO A 351 -11.89 -7.07 8.65
C PRO A 351 -12.41 -5.87 9.47
N GLU A 352 -11.53 -5.24 10.23
CA GLU A 352 -11.75 -3.90 10.76
C GLU A 352 -11.12 -2.85 9.83
N VAL A 353 -11.67 -1.64 9.90
CA VAL A 353 -11.16 -0.46 9.18
C VAL A 353 -10.58 0.52 10.19
N LEU A 354 -9.25 0.54 10.29
CA LEU A 354 -8.52 1.57 11.03
C LEU A 354 -8.59 2.89 10.28
N LEU A 355 -8.92 3.96 11.01
CA LEU A 355 -9.05 5.31 10.48
C LEU A 355 -8.03 6.23 11.14
N SER A 356 -7.09 6.73 10.35
CA SER A 356 -6.07 7.67 10.81
C SER A 356 -6.43 9.12 10.41
N GLY A 357 -6.95 9.88 11.39
CA GLY A 357 -7.59 11.19 11.18
C GLY A 357 -7.04 12.31 12.07
N GLN A 358 -7.47 13.54 11.80
CA GLN A 358 -7.00 14.74 12.52
C GLN A 358 -7.35 14.74 14.02
N ALA A 359 -8.48 14.12 14.40
CA ALA A 359 -8.91 13.99 15.79
C ALA A 359 -8.25 12.81 16.55
N GLY A 360 -7.43 12.00 15.90
CA GLY A 360 -6.87 10.76 16.42
C GLY A 360 -7.24 9.55 15.56
N LEU A 361 -7.00 8.37 16.10
CA LEU A 361 -7.32 7.08 15.50
C LEU A 361 -8.74 6.65 15.86
N SER A 362 -9.47 6.08 14.91
CA SER A 362 -10.77 5.45 15.12
C SER A 362 -10.76 4.05 14.50
N LEU A 363 -11.61 3.15 14.96
CA LEU A 363 -11.76 1.80 14.41
C LEU A 363 -13.22 1.51 14.17
N LEU A 364 -13.49 1.02 12.97
CA LEU A 364 -14.79 0.54 12.55
C LEU A 364 -14.72 -0.97 12.33
N GLU A 365 -15.75 -1.68 12.72
CA GLU A 365 -15.98 -3.06 12.27
C GLU A 365 -16.28 -3.08 10.77
N HIS A 366 -16.23 -4.27 10.16
CA HIS A 366 -16.56 -4.49 8.76
C HIS A 366 -17.93 -3.91 8.34
N ASP A 367 -18.93 -3.92 9.23
CA ASP A 367 -20.28 -3.38 8.99
C ASP A 367 -20.41 -1.86 9.21
N GLY A 368 -19.29 -1.21 9.52
CA GLY A 368 -19.19 0.19 9.88
C GLY A 368 -19.61 0.48 11.32
N SER A 369 -19.92 -0.49 12.18
CA SER A 369 -20.15 -0.17 13.58
C SER A 369 -18.87 0.35 14.25
N GLN A 370 -18.99 1.36 15.12
CA GLN A 370 -17.81 1.99 15.73
C GLN A 370 -17.36 1.20 16.96
N THR A 371 -16.14 0.65 16.92
CA THR A 371 -15.48 0.07 18.09
C THR A 371 -15.05 1.18 19.04
N PHE A 372 -14.31 2.16 18.52
CA PHE A 372 -13.96 3.40 19.21
C PHE A 372 -13.63 4.52 18.24
N VAL A 373 -13.56 5.74 18.76
CA VAL A 373 -13.21 6.93 17.99
C VAL A 373 -12.22 7.82 18.74
N HIS A 374 -11.38 8.51 17.97
CA HIS A 374 -10.50 9.61 18.42
C HIS A 374 -9.56 9.24 19.57
N GLN A 375 -8.94 8.06 19.50
CA GLN A 375 -7.90 7.63 20.41
C GLN A 375 -6.53 8.18 19.99
N THR A 376 -5.68 8.43 20.98
CA THR A 376 -4.30 8.89 20.78
C THR A 376 -3.36 8.02 21.62
N PRO A 377 -3.07 6.79 21.17
CA PRO A 377 -2.12 5.92 21.86
C PRO A 377 -0.73 6.58 21.93
N GLY A 378 0.16 6.15 22.82
CA GLY A 378 1.47 6.82 23.03
C GLY A 378 1.42 8.21 23.70
N GLY A 379 0.26 8.88 23.70
CA GLY A 379 -0.03 10.08 24.49
C GLY A 379 0.17 11.42 23.78
N ASP A 380 0.54 11.42 22.49
CA ASP A 380 0.64 12.66 21.71
C ASP A 380 -0.72 13.25 21.40
N LEU A 381 -0.84 14.55 21.61
CA LEU A 381 -2.11 15.25 21.39
C LEU A 381 -2.47 15.25 19.88
N PRO A 382 -3.77 15.22 19.54
CA PRO A 382 -4.23 15.30 18.16
C PRO A 382 -4.19 16.76 17.68
N VAL A 383 -2.99 17.23 17.37
CA VAL A 383 -2.73 18.59 16.89
C VAL A 383 -1.91 18.54 15.60
N SER A 384 -2.06 19.56 14.76
CA SER A 384 -1.39 19.62 13.45
C SER A 384 -1.75 18.40 12.59
N ASN A 385 -0.74 17.63 12.16
CA ASN A 385 -0.87 16.41 11.36
C ASN A 385 -0.62 15.13 12.18
N ASN A 386 -0.61 15.20 13.52
CA ASN A 386 -0.54 13.99 14.34
C ASN A 386 -1.73 13.08 14.00
N TRP A 387 -1.49 11.77 13.92
CA TRP A 387 -2.50 10.73 13.68
C TRP A 387 -3.18 10.75 12.30
N ARG A 388 -3.12 11.84 11.54
CA ARG A 388 -3.65 11.91 10.16
C ARG A 388 -2.60 11.42 9.15
N ARG A 389 -2.13 10.18 9.34
CA ARG A 389 -0.98 9.61 8.64
C ARG A 389 -1.26 8.16 8.26
N PRO A 390 -0.81 7.66 7.10
CA PRO A 390 -0.98 6.25 6.78
C PRO A 390 -0.32 5.36 7.84
N ALA A 391 -1.03 4.34 8.31
CA ALA A 391 -0.52 3.32 9.21
C ALA A 391 -0.12 2.06 8.43
N ALA A 392 0.72 1.22 9.02
CA ALA A 392 1.03 -0.13 8.50
C ALA A 392 0.50 -1.20 9.46
N ILE A 393 0.17 -2.37 8.93
CA ILE A 393 -0.35 -3.53 9.68
C ILE A 393 0.59 -4.71 9.43
N HIS A 394 1.08 -5.33 10.50
CA HIS A 394 1.95 -6.51 10.49
C HIS A 394 2.04 -7.12 11.90
N ASP A 395 2.46 -8.37 12.02
CA ASP A 395 2.98 -8.94 13.27
C ASP A 395 4.34 -8.28 13.60
N PHE A 396 4.38 -7.43 14.62
CA PHE A 396 5.55 -6.63 15.02
C PHE A 396 6.23 -7.15 16.29
N ASP A 397 5.61 -8.10 17.01
CA ASP A 397 6.15 -8.66 18.25
C ASP A 397 6.33 -10.20 18.24
N GLY A 398 5.97 -10.84 17.13
CA GLY A 398 6.19 -12.25 16.82
C GLY A 398 5.21 -13.20 17.51
N ASP A 399 4.05 -12.72 17.95
CA ASP A 399 3.04 -13.54 18.63
C ASP A 399 1.99 -14.18 17.68
N GLY A 400 2.03 -13.81 16.40
CA GLY A 400 1.17 -14.29 15.33
C GLY A 400 -0.13 -13.51 15.14
N PHE A 401 -0.36 -12.44 15.91
CA PHE A 401 -1.43 -11.47 15.66
C PHE A 401 -0.87 -10.23 14.96
N ALA A 402 -1.75 -9.39 14.43
CA ALA A 402 -1.35 -8.19 13.73
C ALA A 402 -1.46 -6.97 14.64
N GLU A 403 -0.39 -6.17 14.67
CA GLU A 403 -0.32 -4.88 15.34
C GLU A 403 -0.32 -3.74 14.32
N LEU A 404 -0.46 -2.52 14.84
CA LEU A 404 -0.60 -1.31 14.06
C LEU A 404 0.62 -0.40 14.29
N ALA A 405 1.36 -0.12 13.23
CA ALA A 405 2.39 0.89 13.23
C ALA A 405 1.81 2.26 12.86
N VAL A 406 1.75 3.17 13.83
CA VAL A 406 1.09 4.48 13.73
C VAL A 406 2.03 5.61 14.14
N SER A 407 1.91 6.77 13.49
CA SER A 407 2.83 7.89 13.70
C SER A 407 2.15 9.18 14.15
N SER A 408 2.92 9.96 14.92
CA SER A 408 2.71 11.36 15.23
C SER A 408 3.95 12.16 14.74
N ALA A 409 3.96 13.47 14.98
CA ALA A 409 5.13 14.29 14.69
C ALA A 409 6.35 13.98 15.57
N ASP A 410 6.14 13.46 16.79
CA ASP A 410 7.19 13.26 17.79
C ASP A 410 7.50 11.77 18.04
N HIS A 411 6.58 10.87 17.67
CA HIS A 411 6.72 9.45 17.94
C HIS A 411 6.21 8.54 16.83
N TYR A 412 6.91 7.43 16.63
CA TYR A 412 6.43 6.25 15.91
C TYR A 412 6.10 5.16 16.93
N ASN A 413 4.88 4.63 16.86
CA ASN A 413 4.35 3.70 17.85
C ASN A 413 3.94 2.40 17.15
N VAL A 414 4.16 1.29 17.82
CA VAL A 414 3.46 0.03 17.53
C VAL A 414 2.47 -0.23 18.64
N ILE A 415 1.23 -0.52 18.26
CA ILE A 415 0.10 -0.74 19.17
C ILE A 415 -0.64 -2.01 18.80
N GLU A 416 -1.18 -2.67 19.81
CA GLU A 416 -2.07 -3.82 19.69
C GLU A 416 -3.41 -3.42 19.03
N GLY A 417 -4.15 -4.41 18.56
CA GLY A 417 -5.55 -4.25 18.15
C GLY A 417 -6.48 -3.69 19.25
N ASP A 418 -6.13 -3.90 20.52
CA ASP A 418 -6.81 -3.30 21.68
C ASP A 418 -6.34 -1.87 22.04
N PHE A 419 -5.42 -1.32 21.23
CA PHE A 419 -4.82 0.01 21.33
C PHE A 419 -3.89 0.22 22.52
N SER A 420 -3.48 -0.86 23.18
CA SER A 420 -2.36 -0.80 24.11
C SER A 420 -1.03 -0.67 23.38
N LEU A 421 -0.08 0.02 24.02
CA LEU A 421 1.22 0.31 23.42
C LEU A 421 2.15 -0.90 23.57
N VAL A 422 2.69 -1.38 22.46
CA VAL A 422 3.77 -2.37 22.44
C VAL A 422 5.09 -1.65 22.73
N TRP A 423 5.47 -0.73 21.85
CA TRP A 423 6.64 0.14 22.02
C TRP A 423 6.45 1.50 21.35
N GLN A 424 7.35 2.43 21.67
CA GLN A 424 7.36 3.80 21.16
C GLN A 424 8.79 4.29 20.93
N ALA A 425 9.05 4.87 19.76
CA ALA A 425 10.33 5.48 19.39
C ALA A 425 10.17 6.99 19.14
N GLU A 426 11.19 7.79 19.47
CA GLU A 426 11.22 9.23 19.16
C GLU A 426 11.57 9.43 17.67
N VAL A 427 10.81 10.26 16.97
CA VAL A 427 11.07 10.69 15.58
C VAL A 427 10.88 12.20 15.44
N ALA A 428 11.35 12.79 14.34
CA ALA A 428 11.18 14.22 14.07
C ALA A 428 10.46 14.45 12.75
N ASP A 429 9.12 14.54 12.80
CA ASP A 429 8.30 14.68 11.60
C ASP A 429 7.15 15.69 11.80
N LEU A 430 7.47 16.96 12.01
CA LEU A 430 6.48 18.00 12.25
C LEU A 430 5.74 18.45 10.97
N THR A 431 6.42 18.38 9.82
CA THR A 431 6.03 19.09 8.60
C THR A 431 4.93 18.42 7.80
N GLY A 432 4.74 17.11 7.94
CA GLY A 432 3.89 16.39 7.01
C GLY A 432 3.11 15.21 7.62
N SER A 433 2.85 14.16 6.85
CA SER A 433 1.97 13.04 7.14
C SER A 433 2.48 11.72 6.55
N ALA A 434 3.80 11.55 6.46
CA ALA A 434 4.44 10.34 5.95
C ALA A 434 3.93 9.07 6.67
N GLY A 435 3.89 7.97 5.91
CA GLY A 435 3.55 6.66 6.43
C GLY A 435 4.77 5.87 6.89
N GLY A 436 4.53 4.75 7.56
CA GLY A 436 5.52 3.69 7.76
C GLY A 436 5.23 2.47 6.89
N THR A 437 6.16 1.53 6.89
CA THR A 437 6.01 0.17 6.34
C THR A 437 6.68 -0.82 7.31
N ALA A 438 6.68 -2.10 7.00
CA ALA A 438 7.33 -3.14 7.78
C ALA A 438 7.73 -4.31 6.87
N PHE A 439 8.70 -5.09 7.35
CA PHE A 439 9.10 -6.36 6.75
C PHE A 439 9.88 -7.19 7.77
N ASP A 440 9.62 -8.50 7.82
CA ASP A 440 10.43 -9.45 8.59
C ASP A 440 11.69 -9.81 7.78
N PHE A 441 12.74 -8.99 7.90
CA PHE A 441 13.97 -9.17 7.12
C PHE A 441 14.70 -10.47 7.49
N LEU A 442 14.47 -11.00 8.69
CA LEU A 442 15.21 -12.15 9.23
C LEU A 442 14.43 -13.48 9.12
N GLY A 443 13.14 -13.42 8.81
CA GLY A 443 12.25 -14.57 8.77
C GLY A 443 12.09 -15.21 10.14
N ASP A 444 12.13 -14.42 11.21
CA ASP A 444 12.02 -14.91 12.58
C ASP A 444 10.61 -14.78 13.19
N GLY A 445 9.68 -14.25 12.39
CA GLY A 445 8.26 -14.12 12.70
C GLY A 445 7.88 -12.73 13.22
N SER A 446 8.85 -11.87 13.57
CA SER A 446 8.60 -10.50 14.01
C SER A 446 9.05 -9.53 12.93
N ALA A 447 8.16 -8.68 12.42
CA ALA A 447 8.58 -7.68 11.45
C ALA A 447 9.36 -6.52 12.07
N GLU A 448 10.40 -6.10 11.38
CA GLU A 448 11.02 -4.82 11.62
C GLU A 448 10.13 -3.68 11.12
N ALA A 449 9.93 -2.66 11.96
CA ALA A 449 9.18 -1.47 11.60
C ALA A 449 10.07 -0.44 10.91
N ILE A 450 9.57 0.18 9.83
CA ILE A 450 10.36 1.06 8.98
C ILE A 450 9.66 2.42 8.86
N TYR A 451 10.39 3.49 9.16
CA TYR A 451 9.83 4.84 9.14
C TYR A 451 10.82 5.87 8.62
N GLY A 452 10.37 6.72 7.70
CA GLY A 452 11.13 7.86 7.21
C GLY A 452 10.59 9.17 7.80
N ASP A 453 11.32 9.78 8.73
CA ASP A 453 11.00 11.12 9.22
C ASP A 453 11.54 12.23 8.27
N GLU A 454 11.55 13.48 8.71
CA GLU A 454 12.03 14.62 7.90
C GLU A 454 13.49 14.55 7.49
N SER A 455 14.32 13.81 8.24
CA SER A 455 15.78 13.88 8.14
C SER A 455 16.49 12.52 8.20
N SER A 456 15.76 11.46 8.54
CA SER A 456 16.31 10.13 8.78
C SER A 456 15.30 9.05 8.40
N LEU A 457 15.83 7.99 7.80
CA LEU A 457 15.18 6.71 7.68
C LEU A 457 15.59 5.85 8.86
N PHE A 458 14.62 5.17 9.47
CA PHE A 458 14.83 4.23 10.56
C PHE A 458 14.32 2.85 10.20
N ILE A 459 15.04 1.83 10.67
CA ILE A 459 14.50 0.48 10.87
C ILE A 459 14.59 0.19 12.37
N PHE A 460 13.50 -0.29 12.95
CA PHE A 460 13.37 -0.63 14.37
C PHE A 460 13.17 -2.12 14.57
N ASP A 461 13.74 -2.67 15.65
CA ASP A 461 13.43 -4.03 16.12
C ASP A 461 12.05 -4.11 16.83
N ASP A 462 11.69 -5.32 17.25
CA ASP A 462 10.51 -5.71 18.03
C ASP A 462 10.37 -4.98 19.39
N LEU A 463 11.42 -4.29 19.83
CA LEU A 463 11.46 -3.50 21.07
C LEU A 463 11.56 -1.98 20.80
N GLY A 464 11.42 -1.56 19.54
CA GLY A 464 11.54 -0.17 19.11
C GLY A 464 12.96 0.39 19.21
N GLN A 465 14.00 -0.45 19.26
CA GLN A 465 15.39 -0.01 19.15
C GLN A 465 15.79 0.16 17.69
N VAL A 466 16.55 1.22 17.42
CA VAL A 466 17.05 1.50 16.06
C VAL A 466 18.10 0.47 15.66
N LEU A 467 17.80 -0.30 14.60
CA LEU A 467 18.72 -1.21 13.91
C LEU A 467 19.49 -0.48 12.80
N LEU A 468 18.82 0.42 12.08
CA LEU A 468 19.38 1.22 11.01
C LEU A 468 18.91 2.68 11.13
N GLU A 469 19.84 3.62 10.93
CA GLU A 469 19.54 5.04 10.76
C GLU A 469 20.35 5.57 9.57
N VAL A 470 19.66 6.03 8.52
CA VAL A 470 20.28 6.57 7.30
C VAL A 470 19.78 7.99 7.05
N PRO A 471 20.65 8.96 6.72
CA PRO A 471 20.22 10.29 6.36
C PRO A 471 19.28 10.29 5.15
N ARG A 472 18.22 11.08 5.25
CA ARG A 472 17.37 11.48 4.13
C ARG A 472 16.96 12.93 4.35
N LEU A 473 16.24 13.53 3.39
CA LEU A 473 15.43 14.70 3.70
C LEU A 473 14.09 14.60 3.00
N SER A 474 13.01 14.93 3.71
CA SER A 474 11.69 15.07 3.11
C SER A 474 10.85 16.09 3.88
N ARG A 475 9.98 16.81 3.18
CA ARG A 475 8.84 17.55 3.78
C ARG A 475 7.66 16.63 4.12
N THR A 476 7.86 15.31 3.98
CA THR A 476 7.07 14.19 4.50
C THR A 476 5.60 14.23 4.10
N THR A 477 5.24 14.13 2.81
CA THR A 477 3.82 14.21 2.42
C THR A 477 2.98 13.03 2.92
N THR A 478 2.88 11.95 2.14
CA THR A 478 2.31 10.66 2.53
C THR A 478 3.15 9.53 1.97
N GLU A 479 4.33 9.82 1.43
CA GLU A 479 5.26 8.79 1.00
C GLU A 479 5.73 7.96 2.19
N TYR A 480 6.17 6.74 1.89
CA TYR A 480 6.76 5.83 2.85
C TYR A 480 7.76 4.92 2.09
N PRO A 481 8.74 4.31 2.79
CA PRO A 481 9.69 3.39 2.16
C PRO A 481 9.03 2.13 1.58
N VAL A 482 9.63 1.50 0.58
CA VAL A 482 9.10 0.27 -0.04
C VAL A 482 10.11 -0.86 0.12
N VAL A 483 9.61 -2.05 0.42
CA VAL A 483 10.40 -3.29 0.44
C VAL A 483 9.97 -4.19 -0.72
N ALA A 484 10.93 -4.59 -1.54
CA ALA A 484 10.76 -5.50 -2.66
C ALA A 484 12.12 -6.12 -2.99
N ASP A 485 12.13 -7.30 -3.62
CA ASP A 485 13.32 -7.76 -4.35
C ASP A 485 13.39 -6.92 -5.64
N VAL A 486 14.35 -6.01 -5.74
CA VAL A 486 14.43 -5.03 -6.85
C VAL A 486 15.46 -5.42 -7.90
N ASP A 487 16.34 -6.37 -7.61
CA ASP A 487 17.39 -6.80 -8.54
C ASP A 487 17.26 -8.27 -8.97
N ASN A 488 16.20 -8.93 -8.52
CA ASN A 488 15.81 -10.31 -8.82
C ASN A 488 16.87 -11.33 -8.37
N ASP A 489 17.54 -11.08 -7.24
CA ASP A 489 18.56 -11.96 -6.68
C ASP A 489 18.05 -12.92 -5.59
N GLY A 490 16.78 -12.78 -5.18
CA GLY A 490 16.15 -13.58 -4.13
C GLY A 490 16.41 -13.07 -2.71
N SER A 491 16.91 -11.85 -2.55
CA SER A 491 16.94 -11.06 -1.33
C SER A 491 15.97 -9.89 -1.44
N ALA A 492 15.50 -9.37 -0.30
CA ALA A 492 14.73 -8.13 -0.29
C ALA A 492 15.67 -6.92 -0.24
N GLU A 493 15.21 -5.80 -0.79
CA GLU A 493 15.82 -4.48 -0.67
C GLU A 493 14.82 -3.45 -0.14
N LEU A 494 15.35 -2.37 0.41
CA LEU A 494 14.59 -1.21 0.88
C LEU A 494 14.84 0.00 -0.03
N VAL A 495 13.77 0.50 -0.66
CA VAL A 495 13.77 1.68 -1.54
C VAL A 495 13.25 2.90 -0.79
N VAL A 496 14.06 3.98 -0.77
CA VAL A 496 13.72 5.23 -0.07
C VAL A 496 13.93 6.45 -0.93
N VAL A 497 12.95 7.36 -0.92
CA VAL A 497 13.01 8.63 -1.64
C VAL A 497 13.34 9.83 -0.75
N SER A 498 13.99 10.85 -1.32
CA SER A 498 14.35 12.11 -0.65
C SER A 498 14.25 13.35 -1.55
N GLU A 499 14.27 14.52 -0.93
CA GLU A 499 14.41 15.83 -1.55
C GLU A 499 15.87 16.31 -1.52
N SER A 500 16.66 15.88 -2.51
CA SER A 500 18.12 16.05 -2.52
C SER A 500 18.61 17.49 -2.52
N ASP A 501 17.94 18.42 -3.21
CA ASP A 501 18.42 19.82 -3.26
C ASP A 501 18.00 20.65 -2.04
N LEU A 502 17.06 20.13 -1.25
CA LEU A 502 16.62 20.71 0.00
C LEU A 502 17.47 20.22 1.18
N ASP A 503 18.13 19.07 1.02
CA ASP A 503 19.06 18.51 1.98
C ASP A 503 20.42 19.26 1.99
N PRO A 504 20.80 19.92 3.11
CA PRO A 504 22.12 20.51 3.25
C PRO A 504 23.28 19.50 3.18
N ASP A 505 23.03 18.24 3.53
CA ASP A 505 24.02 17.15 3.56
C ASP A 505 23.98 16.31 2.26
N GLY A 506 22.96 16.52 1.42
CA GLY A 506 22.88 16.03 0.04
C GLY A 506 22.48 14.57 -0.10
N SER A 507 21.46 14.10 0.64
CA SER A 507 20.89 12.76 0.49
C SER A 507 20.43 12.51 -0.95
N PRO A 508 20.71 11.34 -1.53
CA PRO A 508 20.24 10.98 -2.87
C PRO A 508 18.71 10.96 -2.99
N THR A 509 18.21 11.22 -4.20
CA THR A 509 16.78 11.24 -4.51
C THR A 509 16.16 9.88 -4.30
N VAL A 510 16.89 8.82 -4.66
CA VAL A 510 16.58 7.42 -4.40
C VAL A 510 17.79 6.75 -3.76
N GLN A 511 17.55 5.99 -2.71
CA GLN A 511 18.52 5.09 -2.08
C GLN A 511 17.93 3.68 -2.08
N VAL A 512 18.71 2.70 -2.53
CA VAL A 512 18.39 1.27 -2.38
C VAL A 512 19.37 0.67 -1.39
N ILE A 513 18.83 0.05 -0.34
CA ILE A 513 19.56 -0.52 0.78
C ILE A 513 19.29 -2.01 0.80
N ARG A 514 20.35 -2.80 0.99
CA ARG A 514 20.31 -4.26 1.05
C ARG A 514 21.07 -4.79 2.25
N ASP A 515 21.04 -6.09 2.52
CA ASP A 515 22.06 -6.74 3.35
C ASP A 515 23.35 -7.00 2.55
N VAL A 516 24.52 -6.76 3.14
CA VAL A 516 25.82 -6.90 2.44
C VAL A 516 26.10 -8.30 1.88
N GLU A 517 25.47 -9.34 2.43
CA GLU A 517 25.60 -10.74 1.97
C GLU A 517 24.30 -11.30 1.36
N ASP A 518 23.33 -10.44 1.02
CA ASP A 518 22.04 -10.80 0.40
C ASP A 518 21.30 -11.85 1.25
N ARG A 519 21.22 -11.57 2.56
CA ARG A 519 20.63 -12.46 3.58
C ARG A 519 19.25 -12.02 4.06
N TRP A 520 18.65 -10.99 3.50
CA TRP A 520 17.27 -10.65 3.85
C TRP A 520 16.34 -11.67 3.20
N VAL A 521 15.26 -12.02 3.89
CA VAL A 521 14.25 -12.94 3.34
C VAL A 521 13.74 -12.38 2.02
N PRO A 522 13.60 -13.19 0.96
CA PRO A 522 13.06 -12.70 -0.29
C PRO A 522 11.69 -12.06 -0.10
N ALA A 523 11.56 -10.91 -0.74
CA ALA A 523 10.32 -10.19 -0.90
C ALA A 523 9.77 -10.43 -2.32
N ARG A 524 8.49 -10.11 -2.51
CA ARG A 524 7.93 -10.00 -3.86
C ARG A 524 8.64 -8.91 -4.65
N ARG A 525 8.64 -9.06 -5.98
CA ARG A 525 9.22 -8.11 -6.95
C ARG A 525 8.26 -6.99 -7.36
N ILE A 526 7.22 -6.76 -6.57
CA ILE A 526 6.16 -5.81 -6.89
C ILE A 526 5.72 -4.98 -5.68
N TRP A 527 5.52 -3.69 -5.93
CA TRP A 527 4.82 -2.75 -5.07
C TRP A 527 4.09 -1.76 -5.96
N ASN A 528 2.83 -2.06 -6.28
CA ASN A 528 2.17 -1.45 -7.43
C ASN A 528 1.40 -0.16 -7.11
N GLN A 529 1.04 0.10 -5.85
CA GLN A 529 0.23 1.26 -5.47
C GLN A 529 0.46 1.76 -4.03
N HIS A 530 -0.10 2.92 -3.68
CA HIS A 530 0.08 3.52 -2.35
C HIS A 530 -0.67 2.80 -1.23
N ALA A 531 -1.84 2.22 -1.50
CA ALA A 531 -2.59 1.41 -0.54
C ALA A 531 -2.32 -0.09 -0.80
N TYR A 532 -1.03 -0.42 -0.92
CA TYR A 532 -0.59 -1.79 -1.20
C TYR A 532 -0.98 -2.75 -0.09
N HIS A 533 -1.48 -3.91 -0.49
CA HIS A 533 -1.68 -5.11 0.31
C HIS A 533 -1.45 -6.29 -0.62
N VAL A 534 -0.88 -7.37 -0.10
CA VAL A 534 -0.24 -8.41 -0.94
C VAL A 534 -1.21 -9.00 -1.98
N THR A 535 -2.48 -9.13 -1.64
CA THR A 535 -3.49 -9.75 -2.50
C THR A 535 -3.98 -8.86 -3.65
N ASN A 536 -3.71 -7.55 -3.63
CA ASN A 536 -4.29 -6.60 -4.59
C ASN A 536 -3.66 -6.67 -5.99
N VAL A 537 -2.56 -7.40 -6.15
CA VAL A 537 -1.78 -7.49 -7.39
C VAL A 537 -1.00 -8.80 -7.40
N ARG A 538 -0.82 -9.43 -8.56
CA ARG A 538 0.09 -10.58 -8.77
C ARG A 538 1.50 -10.09 -9.09
N GLU A 539 2.53 -10.89 -8.86
CA GLU A 539 3.92 -10.45 -9.12
C GLU A 539 4.19 -10.05 -10.59
N ASP A 540 3.44 -10.59 -11.54
CA ASP A 540 3.52 -10.22 -12.97
C ASP A 540 2.81 -8.90 -13.32
N GLY A 541 2.25 -8.20 -12.32
CA GLY A 541 1.55 -6.93 -12.50
C GLY A 541 0.07 -7.08 -12.86
N THR A 542 -0.44 -8.30 -13.05
CA THR A 542 -1.88 -8.51 -13.29
C THR A 542 -2.70 -8.27 -12.02
N ILE A 543 -3.86 -7.64 -12.16
CA ILE A 543 -4.80 -7.41 -11.05
C ILE A 543 -5.72 -8.62 -10.93
N PRO A 544 -5.84 -9.27 -9.75
CA PRO A 544 -6.74 -10.40 -9.58
C PRO A 544 -8.20 -10.02 -9.82
N GLN A 545 -8.89 -10.80 -10.66
CA GLN A 545 -10.35 -10.70 -10.84
C GLN A 545 -11.10 -10.98 -9.54
N HIS A 546 -10.62 -11.96 -8.76
CA HIS A 546 -11.17 -12.29 -7.45
C HIS A 546 -10.08 -12.08 -6.43
N GLU A 547 -10.09 -10.94 -5.76
CA GLU A 547 -9.10 -10.64 -4.74
C GLU A 547 -9.32 -11.52 -3.50
N PRO A 548 -8.34 -12.34 -3.08
CA PRO A 548 -8.45 -13.04 -1.82
C PRO A 548 -8.42 -12.04 -0.65
N PRO A 549 -9.22 -12.22 0.41
CA PRO A 549 -9.16 -11.37 1.61
C PRO A 549 -7.77 -11.39 2.27
N HIS A 550 -7.01 -10.28 2.22
CA HIS A 550 -5.64 -10.27 2.77
C HIS A 550 -5.59 -10.50 4.27
N TRP A 551 -6.64 -10.09 5.00
CA TRP A 551 -6.77 -10.32 6.44
C TRP A 551 -6.93 -11.78 6.83
N GLU A 552 -7.41 -12.65 5.93
CA GLU A 552 -7.48 -14.09 6.16
C GLU A 552 -6.17 -14.82 5.80
N GLN A 553 -5.21 -14.12 5.18
CA GLN A 553 -3.93 -14.66 4.76
C GLN A 553 -2.78 -14.14 5.65
N LEU A 554 -2.03 -13.17 5.16
CA LEU A 554 -0.89 -12.58 5.87
C LEU A 554 -1.33 -11.55 6.91
N ASN A 555 -2.55 -11.03 6.79
CA ASN A 555 -3.09 -9.96 7.62
C ASN A 555 -2.18 -8.72 7.69
N THR A 556 -1.69 -8.33 6.52
CA THR A 556 -0.72 -7.25 6.33
C THR A 556 -1.27 -6.11 5.48
N PHE A 557 -0.87 -4.86 5.77
CA PHE A 557 -1.30 -3.70 5.00
C PHE A 557 -0.20 -2.64 4.93
N ARG A 558 0.14 -2.17 3.72
CA ARG A 558 1.32 -1.32 3.42
C ARG A 558 2.62 -1.92 3.93
N THR A 559 2.74 -3.24 3.80
CA THR A 559 3.92 -4.05 4.14
C THR A 559 4.04 -5.15 3.09
N GLN A 560 5.23 -5.75 2.97
CA GLN A 560 5.50 -6.74 1.93
C GLN A 560 5.40 -8.17 2.44
N ALA A 561 4.97 -9.10 1.58
CA ALA A 561 5.02 -10.53 1.86
C ALA A 561 6.46 -11.05 1.83
N GLN A 562 6.77 -11.93 2.78
CA GLN A 562 8.03 -12.67 2.83
C GLN A 562 7.83 -14.15 2.48
N SER A 563 8.85 -14.80 1.92
CA SER A 563 8.79 -16.24 1.62
C SER A 563 8.60 -17.09 2.88
N GLU A 564 7.74 -18.12 2.81
CA GLU A 564 7.63 -19.11 3.87
C GLU A 564 8.90 -19.98 3.91
N GLY A 565 9.69 -19.86 4.98
CA GLY A 565 10.84 -20.75 5.26
C GLY A 565 12.22 -20.07 5.30
N GLY A 566 12.30 -18.76 5.10
CA GLY A 566 13.44 -17.93 5.48
C GLY A 566 14.26 -17.40 4.30
N VAL A 567 15.57 -17.24 4.48
CA VAL A 567 16.52 -16.65 3.54
C VAL A 567 16.91 -17.64 2.45
N CYS A 568 16.81 -17.20 1.19
CA CYS A 568 17.38 -17.91 0.07
C CYS A 568 18.88 -17.59 -0.03
N LEU A 569 19.73 -18.45 0.53
CA LEU A 569 21.16 -18.29 0.32
C LEU A 569 21.47 -18.51 -1.17
N PRO A 570 22.06 -17.54 -1.89
CA PRO A 570 22.35 -17.73 -3.30
C PRO A 570 23.21 -18.97 -3.49
N GLU A 571 22.86 -19.84 -4.44
CA GLU A 571 23.78 -20.88 -4.85
C GLU A 571 25.06 -20.19 -5.36
N PRO A 572 26.26 -20.54 -4.85
CA PRO A 572 27.48 -19.84 -5.23
C PRO A 572 27.67 -19.94 -6.75
N VAL A 573 27.64 -18.78 -7.41
CA VAL A 573 27.86 -18.66 -8.85
C VAL A 573 29.21 -19.31 -9.20
N GLY A 574 29.15 -20.46 -9.88
CA GLY A 574 30.29 -21.32 -10.24
C GLY A 574 30.76 -21.14 -11.67
#